data_AF-A0A941W4J9-F1
#
_entry.id   AF-A0A941W4J9-F1
#
_cell.length_a   1.000
_cell.length_b   1.000
_cell.length_c   1.000
_cell.angle_alpha   90.00
_cell.angle_beta   90.00
_cell.angle_gamma   90.00
#
_symmetry.space_group_name_H-M   'P 1'
#
loop_
_entity.id
_entity.type
_entity.pdbx_description
1 polymer ?
#
loop_
_entity_poly.entity_id
_entity_poly.type
_entity_poly.pdbx_seq_one_letter_code
_entity_poly.pdbx_strand_id
1 'polypeptide(L)'
;MNRTICLIITSLIITNLLGCKNFSSSYVYQPPNKAKYDYDNEVFIDRPFSVVWDELIKQLSKSIFEINNTEKASSGIIDLSFSTDTPEEYVDCGRTTWTHKNRSDKEVLSLIKQ
;
A
#
# COMPACT_ATOMS: atom_id res chain seq x y z
N MET A 1 31.40 32.03 -49.56
CA MET A 1 31.51 30.69 -48.94
C MET A 1 31.13 30.67 -47.45
N ASN A 2 31.44 31.71 -46.66
CA ASN A 2 31.19 31.71 -45.20
C ASN A 2 29.71 31.87 -44.78
N ARG A 3 28.87 32.59 -45.54
CA ARG A 3 27.47 32.84 -45.16
C ARG A 3 26.58 31.60 -45.27
N THR A 4 26.77 30.79 -46.31
CA THR A 4 26.05 29.53 -46.53
C THR A 4 26.45 28.46 -45.53
N ILE A 5 27.74 28.37 -45.17
CA ILE A 5 28.24 27.46 -44.13
C ILE A 5 27.63 27.82 -42.76
N CYS A 6 27.56 29.12 -42.44
CA CYS A 6 26.96 29.57 -41.18
C CYS A 6 25.46 29.20 -41.08
N LEU A 7 24.70 29.33 -42.18
CA LEU A 7 23.28 28.94 -42.24
C LEU A 7 23.04 27.44 -42.09
N ILE A 8 23.95 26.61 -42.60
CA ILE A 8 23.86 25.14 -42.46
C ILE A 8 24.17 24.74 -41.02
N ILE A 9 25.18 25.35 -40.39
CA ILE A 9 25.56 25.07 -39.00
C ILE A 9 24.44 25.50 -38.04
N THR A 10 23.84 26.67 -38.24
CA THR A 10 22.71 27.11 -37.40
C THR A 10 21.48 26.23 -37.56
N SER A 11 21.18 25.77 -38.78
CA SER A 11 20.09 24.82 -39.04
C SER A 11 20.32 23.47 -38.35
N LEU A 12 21.55 22.95 -38.38
CA LEU A 12 21.89 21.67 -37.77
C LEU A 12 21.82 21.72 -36.24
N ILE A 13 22.17 22.86 -35.64
CA ILE A 13 22.07 23.05 -34.18
C ILE A 13 20.59 23.08 -33.75
N ILE A 14 19.73 23.84 -34.45
CA ILE A 14 18.31 23.97 -34.08
C ILE A 14 17.57 22.61 -34.11
N THR A 15 17.92 21.72 -35.05
CA THR A 15 17.30 20.39 -35.13
C THR A 15 17.67 19.46 -33.97
N ASN A 16 18.84 19.66 -33.34
CA ASN A 16 19.28 18.84 -32.20
C ASN A 16 18.66 19.29 -30.86
N LEU A 17 18.11 20.52 -30.77
CA LEU A 17 17.45 21.01 -29.54
C LEU A 17 15.98 20.56 -29.39
N LEU A 18 15.38 19.93 -30.40
CA LEU A 18 13.99 19.42 -30.34
C LEU A 18 13.85 18.05 -29.66
N GLY A 19 14.94 17.51 -29.09
CA GLY A 19 15.02 16.16 -28.53
C GLY A 19 14.50 15.97 -27.11
N CYS A 20 14.13 17.03 -26.37
CA CYS A 20 13.54 16.89 -25.04
C CYS A 20 12.09 16.40 -25.12
N LYS A 21 11.89 15.09 -25.26
CA LYS A 21 10.57 14.48 -24.98
C LYS A 21 10.26 14.65 -23.49
N ASN A 22 9.20 15.40 -23.20
CA ASN A 22 8.67 15.59 -21.85
C ASN A 22 8.18 14.26 -21.26
N PHE A 23 9.07 13.57 -20.55
CA PHE A 23 8.69 12.51 -19.63
C PHE A 23 8.09 13.19 -18.40
N SER A 24 6.80 13.01 -18.19
CA SER A 24 6.12 13.49 -16.99
C SER A 24 5.70 12.27 -16.17
N SER A 25 6.16 12.24 -14.92
CA SER A 25 5.69 11.32 -13.91
C SER A 25 4.95 12.11 -12.83
N SER A 26 3.83 11.56 -12.37
CA SER A 26 3.09 12.08 -11.21
C SER A 26 2.89 10.98 -10.20
N TYR A 27 3.02 11.32 -8.92
CA TYR A 27 2.71 10.43 -7.81
C TYR A 27 1.57 11.04 -6.99
N VAL A 28 0.62 10.21 -6.58
CA VAL A 28 -0.48 10.60 -5.69
C VAL A 28 -0.53 9.59 -4.56
N TYR A 29 -0.37 10.07 -3.33
CA TYR A 29 -0.54 9.28 -2.13
C TYR A 29 -1.89 9.57 -1.49
N GLN A 30 -2.61 8.50 -1.15
CA GLN A 30 -3.84 8.53 -0.39
C GLN A 30 -3.58 7.83 0.96
N PRO A 31 -3.63 8.55 2.09
CA PRO A 31 -3.41 7.93 3.39
C PRO A 31 -4.53 6.94 3.76
N PRO A 32 -4.27 6.01 4.68
CA PRO A 32 -5.30 5.14 5.26
C PRO A 32 -6.52 5.90 5.75
N ASN A 33 -7.71 5.35 5.52
CA ASN A 33 -8.95 5.94 6.00
C ASN A 33 -9.17 5.60 7.49
N LYS A 34 -8.70 6.49 8.36
CA LYS A 34 -8.88 6.35 9.82
C LYS A 34 -10.35 6.37 10.25
N ALA A 35 -11.21 7.10 9.54
CA ALA A 35 -12.63 7.25 9.90
C ALA A 35 -13.47 6.01 9.58
N LYS A 36 -12.98 5.09 8.75
CA LYS A 36 -13.64 3.81 8.46
C LYS A 36 -13.52 2.82 9.62
N TYR A 37 -12.56 3.04 10.52
CA TYR A 37 -12.14 2.10 11.55
C TYR A 37 -12.18 2.76 12.93
N ASP A 38 -13.35 3.28 13.30
CA ASP A 38 -13.66 3.62 14.69
C ASP A 38 -14.01 2.31 15.41
N TYR A 39 -13.00 1.47 15.62
CA TYR A 39 -13.16 0.23 16.36
C TYR A 39 -13.04 0.56 17.84
N ASP A 40 -14.11 0.29 18.58
CA ASP A 40 -13.98 -0.02 20.00
C ASP A 40 -13.05 -1.25 20.08
N ASN A 41 -11.78 -1.01 20.43
CA ASN A 41 -10.78 -2.07 20.62
C ASN A 41 -11.07 -2.93 21.87
N GLU A 42 -12.22 -2.69 22.50
CA GLU A 42 -12.64 -3.28 23.75
C GLU A 42 -14.09 -3.72 23.61
N VAL A 43 -14.37 -4.96 24.02
CA VAL A 43 -15.72 -5.51 24.09
C VAL A 43 -15.94 -6.01 25.51
N PHE A 44 -16.99 -5.53 26.16
CA PHE A 44 -17.40 -6.02 27.47
C PHE A 44 -18.32 -7.23 27.33
N ILE A 45 -18.02 -8.30 28.06
CA ILE A 45 -18.82 -9.54 28.06
C ILE A 45 -19.21 -9.86 29.50
N ASP A 46 -20.50 -9.81 29.79
CA ASP A 46 -21.05 -10.15 31.10
C ASP A 46 -21.18 -11.68 31.29
N ARG A 47 -20.04 -12.37 31.35
CA ARG A 47 -19.94 -13.82 31.60
C ARG A 47 -18.67 -14.16 32.40
N PRO A 48 -18.60 -15.32 33.08
CA PRO A 48 -17.41 -15.71 33.83
C PRO A 48 -16.17 -15.82 32.94
N PHE A 49 -15.05 -15.29 33.42
CA PHE A 49 -13.78 -15.24 32.69
C PHE A 49 -13.38 -16.60 32.11
N SER A 50 -13.45 -17.67 32.90
CA SER A 50 -13.05 -19.01 32.45
C SER A 50 -13.86 -19.51 31.25
N VAL A 51 -15.16 -19.26 31.24
CA VAL A 51 -16.06 -19.66 30.16
C VAL A 51 -15.74 -18.88 28.89
N VAL A 52 -15.57 -17.57 29.01
CA VAL A 52 -15.24 -16.70 27.86
C VAL A 52 -13.86 -17.04 27.31
N TRP A 53 -12.89 -17.29 28.19
CA TRP A 53 -11.53 -17.65 27.82
C TRP A 53 -11.46 -18.97 27.05
N ASP A 54 -12.12 -20.00 27.55
CA ASP A 54 -12.14 -21.31 26.88
C ASP A 54 -12.86 -21.25 25.52
N GLU A 55 -13.95 -20.48 25.41
CA GLU A 55 -14.63 -20.22 24.14
C GLU A 55 -13.74 -19.43 23.17
N LEU A 56 -13.05 -18.39 23.65
CA LEU A 56 -12.16 -17.55 22.86
C LEU A 56 -11.01 -18.37 22.26
N ILE A 57 -10.31 -19.16 23.07
CA ILE A 57 -9.21 -20.05 22.60
C ILE A 57 -9.75 -21.07 21.58
N LYS A 58 -10.95 -21.60 21.79
CA LYS A 58 -11.60 -22.53 20.86
C LYS A 58 -11.98 -21.88 19.52
N GLN A 59 -12.32 -20.60 19.51
CA GLN A 59 -12.60 -19.86 18.28
C GLN A 59 -11.31 -19.47 17.55
N LEU A 60 -10.29 -19.00 18.27
CA LEU A 60 -8.99 -18.64 17.71
C LEU A 60 -8.31 -19.82 17.01
N SER A 61 -8.39 -21.03 17.56
CA SER A 61 -7.84 -22.24 16.91
C SER A 61 -8.53 -22.64 15.60
N LYS A 62 -9.68 -22.03 15.24
CA LYS A 62 -10.39 -22.25 13.97
C LYS A 62 -10.18 -21.14 12.95
N SER A 63 -9.49 -20.08 13.35
CA SER A 63 -9.29 -18.88 12.55
C SER A 63 -7.96 -18.93 11.79
N ILE A 64 -7.68 -17.89 11.01
CA ILE A 64 -6.39 -17.69 10.31
C ILE A 64 -5.22 -17.35 11.26
N PHE A 65 -5.47 -17.27 12.56
CA PHE A 65 -4.47 -16.95 13.58
C PHE A 65 -3.76 -18.22 14.06
N GLU A 66 -2.43 -18.24 13.94
CA GLU A 66 -1.56 -19.18 14.62
C GLU A 66 -1.30 -18.68 16.04
N ILE A 67 -1.63 -19.51 17.03
CA ILE A 67 -1.45 -19.17 18.43
C ILE A 67 0.01 -19.47 18.81
N ASN A 68 0.81 -18.42 19.01
CA ASN A 68 2.23 -18.54 19.35
C ASN A 68 2.44 -18.94 20.81
N ASN A 69 1.70 -18.31 21.72
CA ASN A 69 1.76 -18.60 23.15
C ASN A 69 0.44 -18.26 23.84
N THR A 70 -0.04 -19.18 24.66
CA THR A 70 -1.16 -18.93 25.59
C THR A 70 -0.60 -19.06 27.00
N GLU A 71 -0.20 -17.96 27.62
CA GLU A 71 0.04 -17.97 29.05
C GLU A 71 -1.32 -18.14 29.76
N LYS A 72 -1.69 -19.39 30.02
CA LYS A 72 -2.97 -19.68 30.64
C LYS A 72 -3.02 -19.15 32.08
N ALA A 73 -4.14 -18.48 32.37
CA ALA A 73 -4.79 -18.28 33.66
C ALA A 73 -4.23 -17.24 34.66
N SER A 74 -2.97 -16.80 34.56
CA SER A 74 -2.44 -15.79 35.50
C SER A 74 -2.26 -14.39 34.90
N SER A 75 -1.94 -14.27 33.61
CA SER A 75 -1.67 -12.98 32.96
C SER A 75 -2.83 -12.45 32.09
N GLY A 76 -3.70 -13.33 31.57
CA GLY A 76 -4.83 -12.93 30.71
C GLY A 76 -4.39 -12.46 29.31
N ILE A 77 -3.17 -12.81 28.89
CA ILE A 77 -2.56 -12.37 27.63
C ILE A 77 -2.50 -13.54 26.65
N ILE A 78 -2.77 -13.27 25.37
CA ILE A 78 -2.64 -14.22 24.27
C ILE A 78 -1.75 -13.59 23.21
N ASP A 79 -0.71 -14.30 22.78
CA ASP A 79 0.09 -13.94 21.62
C ASP A 79 -0.44 -14.66 20.38
N LEU A 80 -0.80 -13.88 19.36
CA LEU A 80 -1.36 -14.33 18.09
C LEU A 80 -0.50 -13.84 16.94
N SER A 81 -0.19 -14.73 16.01
CA SER A 81 0.32 -14.38 14.69
C SER A 81 -0.70 -14.74 13.62
N PHE A 82 -0.75 -13.98 12.54
CA PHE A 82 -1.51 -14.37 11.36
C PHE A 82 -0.67 -14.10 10.12
N SER A 83 -0.91 -14.89 9.09
CA SER A 83 -0.35 -14.70 7.77
C SER A 83 -1.47 -14.79 6.76
N THR A 84 -1.49 -13.88 5.79
CA THR A 84 -2.46 -13.86 4.70
C THR A 84 -1.79 -13.35 3.44
N ASP A 85 -2.17 -13.91 2.30
CA ASP A 85 -1.74 -13.42 0.99
C ASP A 85 -2.49 -12.13 0.59
N THR A 86 -3.51 -11.73 1.36
CA THR A 86 -4.42 -10.58 1.09
C THR A 86 -4.53 -9.62 2.29
N PRO A 87 -3.43 -9.00 2.76
CA PRO A 87 -3.44 -8.11 3.93
C PRO A 87 -4.38 -6.90 3.76
N GLU A 88 -4.65 -6.47 2.52
CA GLU A 88 -5.54 -5.35 2.22
C GLU A 88 -7.02 -5.56 2.61
N GLU A 89 -7.43 -6.82 2.86
CA GLU A 89 -8.78 -7.13 3.35
C GLU A 89 -8.94 -6.80 4.84
N TYR A 90 -7.83 -6.81 5.59
CA TYR A 90 -7.82 -6.69 7.04
C TYR A 90 -7.25 -5.33 7.49
N VAL A 91 -6.31 -4.75 6.73
CA VAL A 91 -5.63 -3.50 7.08
C VAL A 91 -5.67 -2.54 5.89
N ASP A 92 -6.10 -1.30 6.15
CA ASP A 92 -5.96 -0.23 5.15
C ASP A 92 -4.58 0.41 5.26
N CYS A 93 -3.68 0.04 4.34
CA CYS A 93 -2.34 0.61 4.25
C CYS A 93 -2.30 1.95 3.49
N GLY A 94 -3.44 2.47 3.02
CA GLY A 94 -3.48 3.57 2.06
C GLY A 94 -3.10 3.12 0.66
N ARG A 95 -3.01 4.06 -0.28
CA ARG A 95 -2.74 3.76 -1.70
C ARG A 95 -1.78 4.76 -2.31
N THR A 96 -0.76 4.25 -3.02
CA THR A 96 0.10 5.08 -3.86
C THR A 96 -0.20 4.78 -5.33
N THR A 97 -0.57 5.81 -6.06
CA THR A 97 -0.77 5.73 -7.51
C THR A 97 0.36 6.45 -8.21
N TRP A 98 0.99 5.76 -9.16
CA TRP A 98 2.02 6.33 -10.01
C TRP A 98 1.55 6.31 -11.45
N THR A 99 1.67 7.45 -12.14
CA THR A 99 1.26 7.60 -13.53
C THR A 99 2.44 8.08 -14.36
N HIS A 100 2.66 7.39 -15.47
CA HIS A 100 3.61 7.80 -16.50
C HIS A 100 2.90 8.10 -17.80
N LYS A 101 3.27 9.22 -18.39
CA LYS A 101 2.88 9.55 -19.75
C LYS A 101 4.05 9.35 -20.70
N ASN A 102 3.99 8.28 -21.49
CA ASN A 102 4.85 8.11 -22.66
C ASN A 102 4.11 8.56 -23.93
N ARG A 103 4.83 9.16 -24.90
CA ARG A 103 4.28 9.72 -26.16
C ARG A 103 3.56 8.69 -27.07
N SER A 104 3.56 7.42 -26.71
CA SER A 104 2.84 6.34 -27.40
C SER A 104 1.65 5.90 -26.54
N ASP A 105 0.67 6.79 -26.37
CA ASP A 105 -0.73 6.57 -25.94
C ASP A 105 -1.06 5.34 -25.07
N LYS A 106 -0.36 5.16 -23.95
CA LYS A 106 -0.85 4.36 -22.83
C LYS A 106 -0.45 5.05 -21.53
N GLU A 107 -1.43 5.63 -20.83
CA GLU A 107 -1.29 5.90 -19.40
C GLU A 107 -1.15 4.56 -18.71
N VAL A 108 0.05 4.25 -18.21
CA VAL A 108 0.25 3.08 -17.37
C VAL A 108 0.09 3.56 -15.93
N LEU A 109 -1.07 3.27 -15.34
CA LEU A 109 -1.24 3.34 -13.89
C LEU A 109 -0.63 2.09 -13.26
N SER A 110 0.38 2.27 -12.42
CA SER A 110 0.81 1.24 -11.48
C SER A 110 0.29 1.59 -10.09
N LEU A 111 -0.56 0.74 -9.54
CA LEU A 111 -0.94 0.79 -8.14
C LEU A 111 0.10 0.02 -7.34
N ILE A 112 0.86 0.71 -6.51
CA ILE A 112 1.75 0.06 -5.55
C ILE A 112 0.96 -0.07 -4.24
N LYS A 113 0.62 -1.31 -3.89
CA LYS A 113 0.19 -1.66 -2.54
C LYS A 113 1.46 -1.73 -1.69
N GLN A 114 1.49 -1.01 -0.58
CA GLN A 114 2.60 -1.06 0.39
C GLN A 114 2.53 -2.33 1.21
#